data_AF-A0A372G4X7-F1
#
_entry.id   AF-A0A372G4X7-F1
#
_cell.length_a   1.000
_cell.length_b   1.000
_cell.length_c   1.000
_cell.angle_alpha   90.00
_cell.angle_beta   90.00
_cell.angle_gamma   90.00
#
_symmetry.space_group_name_H-M   'P 1'
#
loop_
_entity.id
_entity.type
_entity.pdbx_description
1 polymer ?
#
loop_
_entity_poly.entity_id
_entity_poly.type
_entity_poly.pdbx_seq_one_letter_code
_entity_poly.pdbx_strand_id
1 'polypeptide(L)'
;MSAPFWIIHLPTRLTTLNDATTLAIAIRESLGHLTTIDFGETTLSEEDRQFLRHRVWCDTPLDNSTRCHRPTEHHGQCTSTVDPADT
;
A
#
# COMPACT_ATOMS: atom_id res chain seq x y z
N MET A 1 -5.45 11.10 24.23
CA MET A 1 -4.92 9.81 23.76
C MET A 1 -5.69 9.45 22.50
N SER A 2 -5.00 9.15 21.40
CA SER A 2 -5.68 8.59 20.22
C SER A 2 -6.21 7.21 20.57
N ALA A 3 -7.38 6.83 20.05
CA ALA A 3 -7.89 5.48 20.19
C ALA A 3 -6.93 4.48 19.50
N PRO A 4 -6.82 3.23 20.00
CA PRO A 4 -5.99 2.22 19.35
C PRO A 4 -6.58 1.79 18.00
N PHE A 5 -5.70 1.62 16.99
CA PHE A 5 -6.02 0.95 15.73
C PHE A 5 -5.52 -0.49 15.78
N TRP A 6 -6.29 -1.41 15.19
CA TRP A 6 -5.96 -2.84 15.13
C TRP A 6 -5.45 -3.23 13.74
N ILE A 7 -4.50 -4.16 13.68
CA ILE A 7 -3.87 -4.61 12.43
C ILE A 7 -4.31 -6.04 12.11
N ILE A 8 -4.64 -6.29 10.85
CA ILE A 8 -4.94 -7.62 10.33
C ILE A 8 -3.70 -8.15 9.60
N HIS A 9 -3.20 -9.30 10.03
CA HIS A 9 -2.13 -10.02 9.34
C HIS A 9 -2.74 -11.11 8.47
N LEU A 10 -2.49 -11.04 7.16
CA LEU A 10 -2.96 -12.02 6.17
C LEU A 10 -1.74 -12.69 5.51
N PRO A 11 -1.31 -13.88 5.97
CA PRO A 11 -0.25 -14.64 5.32
C PRO A 11 -0.66 -15.06 3.91
N THR A 12 0.29 -15.04 2.98
CA THR A 12 0.10 -15.50 1.60
C THR A 12 1.07 -16.63 1.29
N ARG A 13 0.86 -17.34 0.19
CA ARG A 13 1.83 -18.34 -0.33
C ARG A 13 2.78 -17.76 -1.38
N LEU A 14 2.78 -16.43 -1.55
CA LEU A 14 3.59 -15.76 -2.55
C LEU A 14 5.04 -15.71 -2.08
N THR A 15 5.97 -16.08 -2.95
CA THR A 15 7.39 -16.21 -2.61
C THR A 15 8.23 -15.05 -3.14
N THR A 16 7.60 -14.04 -3.73
CA THR A 16 8.29 -12.85 -4.23
C THR A 16 7.61 -11.59 -3.72
N LEU A 17 8.40 -10.54 -3.46
CA LEU A 17 7.87 -9.23 -3.07
C LEU A 17 6.99 -8.64 -4.17
N ASN A 18 7.37 -8.85 -5.44
CA ASN A 18 6.62 -8.33 -6.58
C ASN A 18 5.21 -8.90 -6.65
N ASP A 19 5.05 -10.22 -6.53
CA ASP A 19 3.72 -10.85 -6.58
C ASP A 19 2.86 -10.41 -5.38
N ALA A 20 3.47 -10.27 -4.20
CA ALA A 20 2.80 -9.77 -3.01
C ALA A 20 2.35 -8.30 -3.17
N THR A 21 3.16 -7.46 -3.81
CA THR A 21 2.82 -6.08 -4.19
C THR A 21 1.65 -6.06 -5.18
N THR A 22 1.66 -6.89 -6.21
CA THR A 22 0.53 -7.02 -7.15
C THR A 22 -0.76 -7.41 -6.44
N LEU A 23 -0.71 -8.36 -5.50
CA LEU A 23 -1.88 -8.72 -4.70
C LEU A 23 -2.37 -7.55 -3.84
N ALA A 24 -1.46 -6.81 -3.19
CA ALA A 24 -1.82 -5.66 -2.36
C ALA A 24 -2.53 -4.56 -3.18
N ILE A 25 -2.09 -4.32 -4.42
CA ILE A 25 -2.75 -3.40 -5.35
C ILE A 25 -4.15 -3.91 -5.69
N ALA A 26 -4.30 -5.19 -6.08
CA ALA A 26 -5.60 -5.77 -6.41
C ALA A 26 -6.60 -5.74 -5.23
N ILE A 27 -6.10 -5.94 -4.00
CA ILE A 27 -6.93 -5.81 -2.78
C ILE A 27 -7.39 -4.35 -2.62
N ARG A 28 -6.50 -3.36 -2.75
CA ARG A 28 -6.86 -1.94 -2.66
C ARG A 28 -7.90 -1.57 -3.71
N GLU A 29 -7.75 -2.03 -4.95
CA GLU A 29 -8.72 -1.76 -6.03
C GLU A 29 -10.08 -2.39 -5.75
N SER A 30 -10.09 -3.64 -5.26
CA SER A 30 -11.33 -4.37 -4.95
C SER A 30 -12.06 -3.80 -3.74
N LEU A 31 -11.31 -3.36 -2.72
CA LEU A 31 -11.82 -2.95 -1.42
C LEU A 31 -11.74 -1.45 -1.17
N GLY A 32 -11.40 -0.63 -2.17
CA GLY A 32 -11.22 0.82 -2.02
C GLY A 32 -12.47 1.58 -1.57
N HIS A 33 -13.63 0.93 -1.60
CA HIS A 33 -14.89 1.45 -1.05
C HIS A 33 -14.98 1.35 0.48
N LEU A 34 -14.11 0.58 1.14
CA LEU A 34 -14.07 0.42 2.60
C LEU A 34 -13.24 1.54 3.24
N THR A 35 -13.90 2.48 3.91
CA THR A 35 -13.25 3.60 4.60
C THR A 35 -12.56 3.20 5.91
N THR A 36 -12.75 1.97 6.39
CA THR A 36 -12.13 1.45 7.62
C THR A 36 -10.71 0.93 7.39
N ILE A 37 -10.29 0.72 6.14
CA ILE A 37 -8.96 0.23 5.80
C ILE A 37 -8.16 1.39 5.19
N ASP A 38 -7.09 1.79 5.88
CA ASP A 38 -6.11 2.70 5.31
C ASP A 38 -5.14 1.90 4.43
N PHE A 39 -5.48 1.78 3.15
CA PHE A 39 -4.59 1.11 2.21
C PHE A 39 -3.24 1.81 2.11
N GLY A 40 -3.14 3.13 2.25
CA GLY A 40 -1.85 3.85 2.12
C GLY A 40 -0.78 3.38 3.12
N GLU A 41 -1.19 2.80 4.25
CA GLU A 41 -0.31 2.26 5.28
C GLU A 41 -0.01 0.75 5.13
N THR A 42 -0.42 0.09 4.03
CA THR A 42 -0.10 -1.35 3.87
C THR A 42 1.39 -1.56 3.75
N THR A 43 1.87 -2.55 4.50
CA THR A 43 3.26 -3.01 4.49
C THR A 43 3.31 -4.50 4.20
N LEU A 44 4.35 -4.93 3.51
CA LEU A 44 4.67 -6.32 3.22
C LEU A 44 5.95 -6.70 3.95
N SER A 45 6.05 -7.96 4.35
CA SER A 45 7.25 -8.51 4.99
C SER A 45 7.34 -9.99 4.66
N GLU A 46 8.56 -10.54 4.68
CA GLU A 46 8.73 -11.98 4.75
C GLU A 46 8.10 -12.50 6.07
N GLU A 47 7.53 -13.71 6.04
CA GLU A 47 6.89 -14.33 7.21
C GLU A 47 7.88 -14.46 8.38
N ASP A 48 9.12 -14.86 8.09
CA ASP A 48 10.19 -15.02 9.06
C ASP A 48 10.88 -13.70 9.44
N ARG A 49 10.58 -12.59 8.73
CA ARG A 49 11.21 -11.28 8.95
C ARG A 49 10.19 -10.15 9.00
N GLN A 50 9.16 -10.30 9.82
CA GLN A 50 8.07 -9.32 9.97
C GLN A 50 8.49 -7.91 10.46
N PHE A 51 9.69 -7.80 11.02
CA PHE A 51 10.28 -6.51 11.39
C PHE A 51 10.79 -5.71 10.18
N LEU A 52 11.05 -6.37 9.05
CA LEU A 52 11.43 -5.75 7.79
C LEU A 52 10.18 -5.48 6.96
N ARG A 53 9.70 -4.23 7.01
CA ARG A 53 8.47 -3.80 6.37
C ARG A 53 8.79 -3.04 5.08
N HIS A 54 8.33 -3.58 3.97
CA HIS A 54 8.31 -2.93 2.66
C HIS A 54 6.99 -2.19 2.51
N ARG A 55 7.03 -0.89 2.23
CA ARG A 55 5.81 -0.15 1.87
C ARG A 55 5.40 -0.50 0.44
N VAL A 56 4.09 -0.54 0.21
CA VAL A 56 3.54 -0.82 -1.12
C VAL A 56 3.34 0.47 -1.92
N TRP A 57 2.97 1.58 -1.29
CA TRP A 57 2.79 2.89 -1.96
C TRP A 57 3.84 3.89 -1.54
N CYS A 58 4.07 4.82 -2.46
CA CYS A 58 4.94 5.96 -2.29
C CYS A 58 4.44 6.86 -1.15
N ASP A 59 5.32 7.20 -0.22
CA ASP A 59 4.98 8.00 0.96
C ASP A 59 5.21 9.51 0.78
N THR A 60 5.59 9.93 -0.42
CA THR A 60 5.90 11.34 -0.68
C THR A 60 4.67 12.20 -0.39
N PRO A 61 4.78 13.18 0.53
CA PRO A 61 3.69 14.11 0.80
C PRO A 61 3.46 15.01 -0.43
N LEU A 62 2.20 15.26 -0.74
CA LEU A 62 1.77 16.19 -1.78
C LEU A 62 1.27 17.50 -1.13
N ASP A 63 1.29 18.58 -1.91
CA ASP A 63 0.98 19.95 -1.44
C ASP A 63 -0.42 20.10 -0.80
N ASN A 64 -1.32 19.16 -1.07
CA ASN A 64 -2.69 19.12 -0.57
C ASN A 64 -2.88 18.17 0.63
N SER A 65 -1.81 17.89 1.40
CA SER A 65 -1.79 16.97 2.54
C SER A 65 -2.25 15.55 2.25
N THR A 66 -2.32 15.16 0.97
CA THR A 66 -2.49 13.78 0.55
C THR A 66 -1.12 13.14 0.29
N ARG A 67 -1.07 11.81 0.31
CA ARG A 67 0.13 11.05 -0.07
C ARG A 67 0.03 10.63 -1.53
N CYS A 68 1.16 10.30 -2.13
CA CYS A 68 1.18 9.73 -3.46
C CYS A 68 0.36 8.43 -3.50
N HIS A 69 -0.50 8.28 -4.50
CA HIS A 69 -1.32 7.08 -4.67
C HIS A 69 -0.63 5.98 -5.47
N ARG A 70 0.57 6.25 -6.01
CA ARG A 70 1.32 5.30 -6.85
C ARG A 70 2.12 4.29 -6.00
N PRO A 71 2.42 3.09 -6.54
CA PRO A 71 3.30 2.13 -5.88
C PRO A 71 4.68 2.73 -5.55
N THR A 72 5.36 2.17 -4.54
CA THR A 72 6.76 2.53 -4.27
C THR A 72 7.62 2.32 -5.53
N GLU A 73 8.63 3.18 -5.71
CA GLU A 73 9.55 3.14 -6.86
C GLU A 73 8.91 3.41 -8.23
N HIS A 74 7.70 3.99 -8.25
CA HIS A 74 7.07 4.41 -9.51
C HIS A 74 7.95 5.42 -10.26
N HIS A 75 7.93 5.34 -11.59
CA HIS A 75 8.49 6.37 -12.45
C HIS A 75 7.51 7.55 -12.59
N GLY A 76 8.01 8.72 -12.99
CA GLY A 76 7.20 9.93 -13.16
C GLY A 76 6.90 10.67 -11.85
N GLN A 77 6.09 11.74 -11.95
CA GLN A 77 5.78 12.61 -10.81
C GLN A 77 4.81 11.93 -9.82
N CYS A 78 4.95 12.26 -8.54
CA CYS A 78 3.99 11.83 -7.52
C CYS A 78 2.62 12.48 -7.79
N THR A 79 1.55 11.74 -7.57
CA THR A 79 0.18 12.19 -7.84
C THR A 79 -0.79 11.67 -6.78
N SER A 80 -1.84 12.45 -6.50
CA SER A 80 -2.92 12.10 -5.58
C SER A 80 -4.04 11.31 -6.27
N THR A 81 -3.96 11.14 -7.58
CA THR A 81 -4.90 10.36 -8.39
C THR A 81 -4.15 9.20 -9.07
N VAL A 82 -4.74 8.01 -9.08
CA VAL A 82 -4.28 6.93 -9.96
C VAL A 82 -4.69 7.35 -11.37
N ASP A 83 -3.71 7.67 -12.22
CA ASP A 83 -3.95 8.08 -13.60
C ASP A 83 -4.43 6.84 -14.38
N PRO A 84 -5.56 6.86 -15.11
CA PRO A 84 -6.08 5.70 -15.83
C PRO A 84 -5.18 5.18 -16.97
N ALA A 85 -4.01 5.78 -17.19
CA ALA A 85 -3.03 5.37 -18.19
C ALA A 85 -1.98 4.37 -17.67
N ASP A 86 -2.00 3.99 -16.39
CA ASP A 86 -1.03 3.09 -15.75
C ASP A 86 -1.62 1.69 -15.44
N THR A 87 -2.72 1.30 -16.12
CA THR A 87 -3.38 -0.03 -16.01
C THR A 87 -2.95 -0.97 -17.13
#